data_AF-G1NQB6-F1
#
_entry.id   AF-G1NQB6-F1
#
_cell.length_a   1.000
_cell.length_b   1.000
_cell.length_c   1.000
_cell.angle_alpha   90.00
_cell.angle_beta   90.00
_cell.angle_gamma   90.00
#
_symmetry.space_group_name_H-M   'P 1'
#
loop_
_entity.id
_entity.type
_entity.pdbx_description
1 polymer ?
#
loop_
_entity_poly.entity_id
_entity_poly.type
_entity_poly.pdbx_seq_one_letter_code
_entity_poly.pdbx_strand_id
1 'polypeptide(L)'
;MIMQDKLEKERNDAKNAVEEYVYEFRDKLSGPYEKFVCEKDLQGFSALLTETEGWLYEEGEDEAKQVYVDKLEDLKKLGTPIEMRYQEAEERPKLLEELGHRLQYYAAIAGEFRNKDEKYIHIDEMEMMKVEKCVSEVIEWMNNAVSAQAKKSLDQDPAVRSFEIKLSSPLCLSGRWSRSAPKTELSASRPKTRWVPYRWL
;
A
#
# COMPACT_ATOMS: atom_id res chain seq x y z
N MET A 1 -15.80 -20.19 38.35
CA MET A 1 -14.77 -20.88 37.57
C MET A 1 -14.72 -20.33 36.15
N ILE A 2 -15.73 -20.53 35.27
CA ILE A 2 -15.68 -20.05 33.87
C ILE A 2 -15.35 -18.55 33.66
N MET A 3 -15.82 -17.65 34.52
CA MET A 3 -15.56 -16.21 34.39
C MET A 3 -14.12 -15.83 34.75
N GLN A 4 -13.52 -16.55 35.71
CA GLN A 4 -12.18 -16.26 36.21
C GLN A 4 -11.13 -16.80 35.24
N ASP A 5 -11.36 -18.00 34.70
CA ASP A 5 -10.55 -18.60 33.64
C ASP A 5 -10.52 -17.72 32.37
N LYS A 6 -11.64 -17.05 32.05
CA LYS A 6 -11.69 -16.09 30.93
C LYS A 6 -10.83 -14.86 31.17
N LEU A 7 -10.86 -14.29 32.37
CA LEU A 7 -10.09 -13.10 32.70
C LEU A 7 -8.58 -13.39 32.72
N GLU A 8 -8.18 -14.54 33.27
CA GLU A 8 -6.78 -14.99 33.19
C GLU A 8 -6.33 -15.24 31.76
N LYS A 9 -7.20 -15.86 30.93
CA LYS A 9 -6.90 -16.06 29.51
C LYS A 9 -6.70 -14.72 28.79
N GLU A 10 -7.63 -13.77 28.95
CA GLU A 10 -7.52 -12.45 28.31
C GLU A 10 -6.29 -11.66 28.77
N ARG A 11 -5.86 -11.84 30.02
CA ARG A 11 -4.62 -11.25 30.52
C ARG A 11 -3.40 -11.87 29.84
N ASN A 12 -3.34 -13.20 29.76
CA ASN A 12 -2.25 -13.91 29.08
C ASN A 12 -2.21 -13.58 27.59
N ASP A 13 -3.37 -13.45 26.94
CA ASP A 13 -3.47 -13.02 25.54
C ASP A 13 -2.91 -11.60 25.35
N ALA A 14 -3.17 -10.68 26.28
CA ALA A 14 -2.61 -9.32 26.25
C ALA A 14 -1.09 -9.31 26.45
N LYS A 15 -0.57 -10.12 27.39
CA LYS A 15 0.88 -10.30 27.61
C LYS A 15 1.57 -10.85 26.35
N ASN A 16 1.02 -11.92 25.77
CA ASN A 16 1.52 -12.51 24.53
C ASN A 16 1.50 -11.51 23.38
N ALA A 17 0.47 -10.65 23.28
CA ALA A 17 0.40 -9.63 22.24
C ALA A 17 1.52 -8.57 22.36
N VAL A 18 1.93 -8.21 23.59
CA VAL A 18 3.10 -7.32 23.80
C VAL A 18 4.37 -8.04 23.39
N GLU A 19 4.57 -9.28 23.83
CA GLU A 19 5.75 -10.08 23.53
C GLU A 19 5.94 -10.31 22.03
N GLU A 20 4.88 -10.75 21.34
CA GLU A 20 4.86 -10.93 19.89
C GLU A 20 5.17 -9.62 19.16
N TYR A 21 4.55 -8.51 19.57
CA TYR A 21 4.80 -7.20 18.98
C TYR A 21 6.26 -6.78 19.15
N VAL A 22 6.85 -6.98 20.34
CA VAL A 22 8.24 -6.62 20.62
C VAL A 22 9.21 -7.41 19.74
N TYR A 23 9.02 -8.73 19.64
CA TYR A 23 9.86 -9.58 18.80
C TYR A 23 9.73 -9.24 17.31
N GLU A 24 8.50 -9.10 16.80
CA GLU A 24 8.27 -8.76 15.40
C GLU A 24 8.83 -7.39 15.04
N PHE A 25 8.58 -6.36 15.86
CA PHE A 25 9.05 -5.01 15.55
C PHE A 25 10.56 -4.89 15.65
N ARG A 26 11.21 -5.61 16.56
CA ARG A 26 12.68 -5.61 16.63
C ARG A 26 13.30 -6.13 15.34
N ASP A 27 12.79 -7.25 14.84
CA ASP A 27 13.25 -7.85 13.57
C ASP A 27 12.98 -6.89 12.39
N LYS A 28 11.76 -6.36 12.29
CA LYS A 28 11.36 -5.42 11.23
C LYS A 28 12.18 -4.11 11.27
N LEU A 29 12.49 -3.59 12.46
CA LEU A 29 13.32 -2.39 12.64
C LEU A 29 14.76 -2.60 12.17
N SER A 30 15.34 -3.77 12.44
CA SER A 30 16.67 -4.13 11.95
C SER A 30 16.72 -4.58 10.49
N GLY A 31 15.57 -4.67 9.83
CA GLY A 31 15.45 -5.16 8.45
C GLY A 31 14.82 -4.12 7.54
N PRO A 32 13.56 -4.32 7.10
CA PRO A 32 12.92 -3.44 6.12
C PRO A 32 12.66 -2.01 6.64
N TYR A 33 12.41 -1.82 7.94
CA TYR A 33 12.01 -0.52 8.48
C TYR A 33 13.20 0.41 8.76
N GLU A 34 14.43 -0.10 8.82
CA GLU A 34 15.65 0.68 9.09
C GLU A 34 15.77 1.91 8.18
N LYS A 35 15.38 1.78 6.91
CA LYS A 35 15.48 2.83 5.88
C LYS A 35 14.39 3.90 5.96
N PHE A 36 13.37 3.71 6.80
CA PHE A 36 12.19 4.57 6.89
C PHE A 36 12.10 5.31 8.23
N VAL A 37 13.13 5.16 9.07
CA VAL A 37 13.21 5.72 10.42
C VAL A 37 14.53 6.46 10.56
N CYS A 38 14.51 7.63 11.17
CA CYS A 38 15.74 8.34 11.49
C CYS A 38 16.55 7.52 12.52
N GLU A 39 17.88 7.51 12.40
CA GLU A 39 18.75 6.75 13.31
C GLU A 39 18.49 7.04 14.79
N LYS A 40 18.14 8.30 15.14
CA LYS A 40 17.75 8.68 16.51
C LYS A 40 16.47 8.00 16.98
N ASP A 41 15.44 8.01 16.14
CA ASP A 41 14.14 7.40 16.47
C ASP A 41 14.26 5.88 16.48
N LEU A 42 15.08 5.31 15.60
CA LEU A 42 15.37 3.88 15.54
C LEU A 42 16.07 3.41 16.81
N GLN A 43 17.14 4.11 17.23
CA GLN A 43 17.84 3.81 18.48
C GLN A 43 16.91 3.97 19.69
N GLY A 44 16.13 5.05 19.74
CA GLY A 44 15.18 5.29 20.83
C GLY A 44 14.10 4.21 20.92
N PHE A 45 13.53 3.80 19.78
CA PHE A 45 12.49 2.79 19.75
C PHE A 45 13.05 1.37 19.99
N SER A 46 14.23 1.06 19.47
CA SER A 46 14.92 -0.20 19.78
C SER A 46 15.25 -0.31 21.27
N ALA A 47 15.67 0.78 21.92
CA ALA A 47 15.90 0.82 23.35
C ALA A 47 14.59 0.57 24.12
N LEU A 48 13.50 1.23 23.72
CA LEU A 48 12.18 1.04 24.33
C LEU A 48 11.66 -0.40 24.20
N LEU A 49 11.86 -1.04 23.04
CA LEU A 49 11.50 -2.44 22.83
C LEU A 49 12.29 -3.37 23.75
N THR A 50 13.59 -3.11 23.91
CA THR A 50 14.47 -3.90 24.81
C THR A 50 14.07 -3.69 26.27
N GLU A 51 13.74 -2.46 26.67
CA GLU A 51 13.22 -2.14 28.00
C GLU A 51 11.89 -2.85 28.27
N THR A 52 11.00 -2.89 27.28
CA THR A 52 9.70 -3.59 27.38
C THR A 52 9.90 -5.11 27.45
N GLU A 53 10.85 -5.68 26.69
CA GLU A 53 11.24 -7.09 26.80
C GLU A 53 11.74 -7.41 28.22
N GLY A 54 12.68 -6.61 28.76
CA GLY A 54 13.17 -6.78 30.12
C GLY A 54 12.06 -6.66 31.17
N TRP A 55 11.17 -5.69 31.00
CA TRP A 55 10.00 -5.51 31.87
C TRP A 55 9.08 -6.74 31.86
N LEU A 56 8.81 -7.37 30.71
CA LEU A 56 7.97 -8.58 30.63
C LEU A 56 8.52 -9.78 31.43
N TYR A 57 9.84 -9.85 31.61
CA TYR A 57 10.54 -10.91 32.35
C TYR A 57 10.80 -10.56 33.83
N GLU A 58 10.64 -9.31 34.24
CA GLU A 58 10.81 -8.84 35.62
C GLU A 58 9.47 -8.40 36.23
N GLU A 59 9.19 -7.10 36.20
CA GLU A 59 8.01 -6.50 36.86
C GLU A 59 6.68 -6.86 36.19
N GLY A 60 6.72 -7.16 34.89
CA GLY A 60 5.57 -7.48 34.06
C GLY A 60 5.14 -8.94 34.09
N GLU A 61 5.65 -9.77 35.01
CA GLU A 61 5.29 -11.20 35.06
C GLU A 61 3.81 -11.40 35.44
N ASP A 62 3.31 -10.67 36.43
CA ASP A 62 1.97 -10.79 37.02
C ASP A 62 1.26 -9.43 37.13
N GLU A 63 1.08 -8.76 35.99
CA GLU A 63 0.46 -7.43 35.92
C GLU A 63 -1.00 -7.48 35.48
N ALA A 64 -1.72 -6.38 35.72
CA ALA A 64 -3.10 -6.26 35.27
C ALA A 64 -3.17 -6.22 33.73
N LYS A 65 -4.22 -6.82 33.15
CA LYS A 65 -4.46 -6.81 31.70
C LYS A 65 -4.30 -5.43 31.07
N GLN A 66 -4.80 -4.39 31.75
CA GLN A 66 -4.75 -3.02 31.27
C GLN A 66 -3.32 -2.52 31.07
N VAL A 67 -2.37 -2.92 31.93
CA VAL A 67 -0.97 -2.51 31.83
C VAL A 67 -0.34 -3.05 30.55
N TYR A 68 -0.61 -4.31 30.19
CA TYR A 68 -0.15 -4.87 28.90
C TYR A 68 -0.78 -4.14 27.71
N VAL A 69 -2.06 -3.78 27.79
CA VAL A 69 -2.75 -3.03 26.73
C VAL A 69 -2.13 -1.64 26.58
N ASP A 70 -1.91 -0.91 27.67
CA ASP A 70 -1.34 0.43 27.66
C ASP A 70 0.10 0.41 27.12
N LYS A 71 0.91 -0.57 27.53
CA LYS A 71 2.27 -0.79 26.97
C LYS A 71 2.23 -1.06 25.48
N LEU A 72 1.33 -1.93 25.02
CA LEU A 72 1.16 -2.21 23.60
C LEU A 72 0.73 -0.95 22.83
N GLU A 73 -0.17 -0.14 23.37
CA GLU A 73 -0.58 1.12 22.76
C GLU A 73 0.57 2.12 22.68
N ASP A 74 1.41 2.23 23.71
CA ASP A 74 2.59 3.10 23.70
C ASP A 74 3.60 2.66 22.64
N LEU A 75 3.86 1.36 22.53
CA LEU A 75 4.70 0.81 21.46
C LEU A 75 4.09 1.06 20.08
N LYS A 76 2.77 0.95 19.94
CA LYS A 76 2.04 1.22 18.70
C LYS A 76 2.06 2.69 18.32
N LYS A 77 2.04 3.64 19.25
CA LYS A 77 2.14 5.08 18.94
C LYS A 77 3.43 5.40 18.17
N LEU A 78 4.52 4.71 18.47
CA LEU A 78 5.80 4.85 17.78
C LEU A 78 5.92 3.94 16.56
N GLY A 79 5.42 2.70 16.63
CA GLY A 79 5.51 1.73 15.53
C GLY A 79 4.55 2.01 14.36
N THR A 80 3.34 2.52 14.64
CA THR A 80 2.32 2.83 13.60
C THR A 80 2.84 3.78 12.53
N PRO A 81 3.46 4.95 12.84
CA PRO A 81 3.98 5.82 11.79
C PRO A 81 5.09 5.18 10.97
N ILE A 82 5.92 4.30 11.57
CA ILE A 82 7.00 3.58 10.89
C ILE A 82 6.41 2.58 9.89
N GLU A 83 5.48 1.74 10.36
CA GLU A 83 4.79 0.76 9.53
C GLU A 83 3.99 1.44 8.42
N MET A 84 3.31 2.54 8.72
CA MET A 84 2.63 3.35 7.71
C MET A 84 3.59 3.86 6.64
N ARG A 85 4.77 4.40 7.01
CA ARG A 85 5.77 4.85 6.04
C ARG A 85 6.26 3.72 5.15
N TYR A 86 6.52 2.54 5.73
CA TYR A 86 6.92 1.35 4.99
C TYR A 86 5.83 0.88 4.02
N GLN A 87 4.60 0.68 4.50
CA GLN A 87 3.46 0.27 3.66
C GLN A 87 3.22 1.28 2.54
N GLU A 88 3.26 2.58 2.85
CA GLU A 88 3.15 3.65 1.87
C GLU A 88 4.25 3.60 0.81
N ALA A 89 5.48 3.25 1.19
CA ALA A 89 6.59 3.10 0.25
C ALA A 89 6.46 1.86 -0.64
N GLU A 90 5.81 0.78 -0.16
CA GLU A 90 5.52 -0.41 -0.96
C GLU A 90 4.26 -0.26 -1.83
N GLU A 91 3.20 0.37 -1.32
CA GLU A 91 1.94 0.57 -2.04
C GLU A 91 2.07 1.65 -3.12
N ARG A 92 2.78 2.75 -2.84
CA ARG A 92 2.95 3.87 -3.79
C ARG A 92 3.45 3.44 -5.17
N PRO A 93 4.55 2.69 -5.34
CA PRO A 93 5.01 2.29 -6.66
C PRO A 93 3.98 1.39 -7.37
N LYS A 94 3.33 0.48 -6.64
CA LYS A 94 2.28 -0.39 -7.20
C LYS A 94 1.08 0.41 -7.70
N LEU A 95 0.62 1.39 -6.91
CA LEU A 95 -0.52 2.24 -7.27
C LEU A 95 -0.17 3.20 -8.41
N LEU A 96 1.06 3.73 -8.45
CA LEU A 96 1.54 4.54 -9.56
C LEU A 96 1.66 3.73 -10.86
N GLU A 97 2.13 2.48 -10.78
CA GLU A 97 2.20 1.57 -11.91
C GLU A 97 0.80 1.24 -12.43
N GLU A 98 -0.15 0.90 -11.55
CA GLU A 98 -1.55 0.65 -11.91
C GLU A 98 -2.20 1.88 -12.56
N LEU A 99 -1.97 3.07 -11.98
CA LEU A 99 -2.43 4.34 -12.54
C LEU A 99 -1.83 4.57 -13.93
N GLY A 100 -0.52 4.34 -14.09
CA GLY A 100 0.19 4.44 -15.35
C GLY A 100 -0.37 3.51 -16.43
N HIS A 101 -0.63 2.24 -16.10
CA HIS A 101 -1.28 1.28 -17.00
C HIS A 101 -2.67 1.74 -17.43
N ARG A 102 -3.46 2.26 -16.49
CA ARG A 102 -4.79 2.80 -16.81
C ARG A 102 -4.68 4.00 -17.75
N LEU A 103 -3.77 4.93 -17.50
CA LEU A 103 -3.56 6.09 -18.36
C LEU A 103 -3.13 5.69 -19.79
N GLN A 104 -2.22 4.72 -19.91
CA GLN A 104 -1.83 4.17 -21.22
C GLN A 104 -3.00 3.54 -21.97
N TYR A 105 -3.87 2.83 -21.26
CA TYR A 105 -5.10 2.26 -21.84
C TYR A 105 -6.01 3.35 -22.41
N TYR A 106 -6.27 4.43 -21.65
CA TYR A 106 -7.09 5.54 -22.17
C TYR A 106 -6.42 6.30 -23.31
N ALA A 107 -5.09 6.47 -23.27
CA ALA A 107 -4.34 7.07 -24.36
C ALA A 107 -4.40 6.23 -25.65
N ALA A 108 -4.34 4.90 -25.53
CA ALA A 108 -4.52 3.99 -26.67
C ALA A 108 -5.92 4.13 -27.28
N ILE A 109 -6.97 4.17 -26.45
CA ILE A 109 -8.34 4.34 -26.96
C ILE A 109 -8.55 5.74 -27.58
N ALA A 110 -7.95 6.78 -27.03
CA ALA A 110 -7.93 8.11 -27.65
C ALA A 110 -7.22 8.11 -29.01
N GLY A 111 -6.21 7.26 -29.20
CA GLY A 111 -5.58 6.99 -30.50
C GLY A 111 -6.49 6.24 -31.46
N GLU A 112 -7.16 5.17 -31.01
CA GLU A 112 -8.09 4.38 -31.81
C GLU A 112 -9.30 5.21 -32.30
N PHE A 113 -9.81 6.11 -31.47
CA PHE A 113 -10.86 7.06 -31.85
C PHE A 113 -10.40 8.05 -32.94
N ARG A 114 -9.17 8.58 -32.83
CA ARG A 114 -8.59 9.46 -33.87
C ARG A 114 -8.43 8.75 -35.20
N ASN A 115 -8.21 7.44 -35.17
CA ASN A 115 -8.16 6.58 -36.36
C ASN A 115 -9.55 6.24 -36.93
N LYS A 116 -10.64 6.78 -36.36
CA LYS A 116 -12.03 6.56 -36.77
C LYS A 116 -12.41 5.08 -36.85
N ASP A 117 -11.92 4.29 -35.90
CA ASP A 117 -12.28 2.88 -35.80
C ASP A 117 -13.81 2.73 -35.62
N GLU A 118 -14.43 1.78 -36.34
CA GLU A 118 -15.89 1.52 -36.32
C GLU A 118 -16.43 1.31 -34.91
N LYS A 119 -15.54 0.81 -34.04
CA LYS A 119 -15.75 0.52 -32.64
C LYS A 119 -16.01 1.76 -31.75
N TYR A 120 -15.67 2.96 -32.19
CA TYR A 120 -15.82 4.20 -31.40
C TYR A 120 -16.61 5.32 -32.11
N ILE A 121 -17.24 5.03 -33.25
CA ILE A 121 -18.04 6.01 -34.02
C ILE A 121 -19.24 6.54 -33.20
N HIS A 122 -19.75 5.78 -32.24
CA HIS A 122 -20.85 6.19 -31.36
C HIS A 122 -20.40 7.04 -30.16
N ILE A 123 -19.10 7.27 -29.99
CA ILE A 123 -18.59 8.09 -28.89
C ILE A 123 -18.58 9.55 -29.34
N ASP A 124 -19.16 10.39 -28.49
CA ASP A 124 -19.19 11.83 -28.73
C ASP A 124 -17.78 12.42 -28.59
N GLU A 125 -17.39 13.29 -29.53
CA GLU A 125 -16.07 13.94 -29.54
C GLU A 125 -15.83 14.78 -28.26
N MET A 126 -16.89 15.35 -27.67
CA MET A 126 -16.78 16.04 -26.38
C MET A 126 -16.56 15.07 -25.21
N GLU A 127 -17.05 13.83 -25.29
CA GLU A 127 -16.74 12.81 -24.28
C GLU A 127 -15.28 12.36 -24.38
N MET A 128 -14.74 12.21 -25.58
CA MET A 128 -13.32 11.88 -25.76
C MET A 128 -12.40 13.02 -25.31
N MET A 129 -12.73 14.28 -25.64
CA MET A 129 -11.95 15.43 -25.15
C MET A 129 -11.95 15.53 -23.62
N LYS A 130 -13.04 15.17 -22.95
CA LYS A 130 -13.09 15.11 -21.48
C LYS A 130 -12.17 14.02 -20.93
N VAL A 131 -12.14 12.85 -21.58
CA VAL A 131 -11.25 11.74 -21.20
C VAL A 131 -9.79 12.13 -21.39
N GLU A 132 -9.42 12.69 -22.54
CA GLU A 132 -8.06 13.18 -22.80
C GLU A 132 -7.64 14.25 -21.79
N LYS A 133 -8.51 15.22 -21.51
CA LYS A 133 -8.24 16.26 -20.50
C LYS A 133 -8.01 15.67 -19.11
N CYS A 134 -8.88 14.75 -18.66
CA CYS A 134 -8.68 14.08 -17.38
C CYS A 134 -7.40 13.24 -17.35
N VAL A 135 -7.04 12.57 -18.45
CA VAL A 135 -5.78 11.81 -18.55
C VAL A 135 -4.58 12.76 -18.42
N SER A 136 -4.59 13.91 -19.10
CA SER A 136 -3.52 14.91 -19.00
C SER A 136 -3.39 15.49 -17.58
N GLU A 137 -4.50 15.85 -16.94
CA GLU A 137 -4.52 16.37 -15.56
C GLU A 137 -3.92 15.35 -14.56
N VAL A 138 -4.25 14.07 -14.71
CA VAL A 138 -3.73 12.99 -13.84
C VAL A 138 -2.25 12.74 -14.12
N ILE A 139 -1.78 12.81 -15.36
CA ILE A 139 -0.37 12.69 -15.70
C ILE A 139 0.44 13.84 -15.07
N GLU A 140 -0.05 15.07 -15.18
CA GLU A 140 0.58 16.23 -14.54
C GLU A 140 0.62 16.08 -13.03
N TRP A 141 -0.50 15.65 -12.43
CA TRP A 141 -0.54 15.35 -11.00
C TRP A 141 0.46 14.25 -10.62
N MET A 142 0.56 13.17 -11.41
CA MET A 142 1.49 12.06 -11.17
C MET A 142 2.95 12.53 -11.23
N ASN A 143 3.32 13.36 -12.19
CA ASN A 143 4.65 13.94 -12.29
C ASN A 143 4.97 14.88 -11.13
N ASN A 144 3.99 15.68 -10.70
CA ASN A 144 4.11 16.54 -9.51
C ASN A 144 4.24 15.70 -8.23
N ALA A 145 3.48 14.62 -8.10
CA ALA A 145 3.53 13.69 -6.98
C ALA A 145 4.89 12.99 -6.87
N VAL A 146 5.41 12.46 -7.99
CA VAL A 146 6.73 11.81 -8.05
C VAL A 146 7.85 12.81 -7.77
N SER A 147 7.78 14.02 -8.33
CA SER A 147 8.80 15.05 -8.09
C SER A 147 8.75 15.61 -6.66
N ALA A 148 7.58 15.72 -6.04
CA ALA A 148 7.44 16.09 -4.63
C ALA A 148 7.98 15.00 -3.71
N GLN A 149 7.76 13.72 -4.04
CA GLN A 149 8.31 12.59 -3.30
C GLN A 149 9.83 12.49 -3.45
N ALA A 150 10.38 12.77 -4.64
CA ALA A 150 11.83 12.77 -4.88
C ALA A 150 12.59 13.86 -4.09
N LYS A 151 11.89 14.90 -3.62
CA LYS A 151 12.47 15.98 -2.79
C LYS A 151 12.50 15.65 -1.29
N LYS A 152 11.80 14.61 -0.84
CA LYS A 152 11.76 14.21 0.58
C LYS A 152 12.67 13.01 0.83
N SER A 153 13.37 13.00 1.97
CA SER A 153 14.09 11.81 2.41
C SER A 153 13.12 10.71 2.84
N LEU A 154 13.59 9.47 2.84
CA LEU A 154 12.79 8.29 3.21
C LEU A 154 12.34 8.31 4.68
N ASP A 155 13.00 9.14 5.49
CA ASP A 155 12.78 9.29 6.93
C ASP A 155 11.67 10.30 7.26
N GLN A 156 11.17 11.03 6.25
CA GLN A 156 10.10 12.01 6.41
C GLN A 156 8.77 11.46 5.92
N ASP A 157 7.69 11.97 6.52
CA ASP A 157 6.34 11.63 6.09
C ASP A 157 6.18 11.90 4.59
N PRO A 158 5.64 10.91 3.84
CA PRO A 158 5.61 10.96 2.40
C PRO A 158 4.86 12.20 1.90
N ALA A 159 5.35 12.77 0.79
CA ALA A 159 4.71 13.92 0.16
C ALA A 159 3.34 13.57 -0.42
N VAL A 160 3.15 12.30 -0.78
CA VAL A 160 1.92 11.79 -1.38
C VAL A 160 1.56 10.45 -0.76
N ARG A 161 0.35 10.37 -0.21
CA ARG A 161 -0.16 9.13 0.39
C ARG A 161 -0.82 8.22 -0.66
N SER A 162 -0.84 6.93 -0.40
CA SER A 162 -1.50 5.88 -1.18
C SER A 162 -2.98 6.23 -1.44
N PHE A 163 -3.64 6.83 -0.45
CA PHE A 163 -5.01 7.32 -0.55
C PHE A 163 -5.17 8.44 -1.58
N GLU A 164 -4.20 9.36 -1.67
CA GLU A 164 -4.24 10.43 -2.66
C GLU A 164 -4.06 9.90 -4.09
N ILE A 165 -3.27 8.83 -4.26
CA ILE A 165 -3.12 8.14 -5.55
C ILE A 165 -4.42 7.42 -5.93
N LYS A 166 -5.07 6.76 -4.97
CA LYS A 166 -6.38 6.11 -5.15
C LYS A 166 -7.48 7.13 -5.49
N LEU A 167 -7.45 8.31 -4.88
CA LEU A 167 -8.40 9.40 -5.18
C LEU A 167 -8.12 10.11 -6.51
N SER A 168 -6.84 10.27 -6.84
CA SER A 168 -6.41 10.92 -8.08
C SER A 168 -6.75 10.08 -9.31
N SER A 169 -6.87 8.75 -9.17
CA SER A 169 -7.51 7.90 -10.18
C SER A 169 -8.94 8.42 -10.43
N PRO A 170 -9.22 9.08 -11.57
CA PRO A 170 -10.49 9.75 -11.74
C PRO A 170 -11.64 8.75 -11.81
N LEU A 171 -12.71 9.04 -11.07
CA LEU A 171 -14.01 8.39 -11.22
C LEU A 171 -14.59 8.54 -12.64
N CYS A 172 -14.10 9.49 -13.43
CA CYS A 172 -14.49 9.64 -14.84
C CYS A 172 -14.04 8.46 -15.70
N LEU A 173 -12.94 7.79 -15.33
CA LEU A 173 -12.40 6.61 -16.01
C LEU A 173 -13.17 5.33 -15.61
N SER A 174 -13.67 5.23 -14.38
CA SER A 174 -14.31 4.01 -13.87
C SER A 174 -15.81 3.90 -14.18
N GLY A 175 -16.54 5.01 -14.32
CA GLY A 175 -18.01 4.98 -14.23
C GLY A 175 -18.78 4.93 -15.55
N ARG A 176 -18.47 5.80 -16.50
CA ARG A 176 -19.29 6.00 -17.71
C ARG A 176 -18.60 5.47 -18.96
N TRP A 177 -17.31 5.74 -19.10
CA TRP A 177 -16.52 5.32 -20.25
C TRP A 177 -16.21 3.83 -20.25
N SER A 178 -15.95 3.20 -19.09
CA SER A 178 -15.80 1.74 -18.98
C SER A 178 -17.04 0.94 -19.40
N ARG A 179 -18.23 1.58 -19.48
CA ARG A 179 -19.48 0.97 -19.96
C ARG A 179 -19.72 1.16 -21.46
N SER A 180 -19.24 2.27 -22.03
CA SER A 180 -19.33 2.60 -23.47
C SER A 180 -18.09 2.15 -24.26
N ALA A 181 -16.98 1.87 -23.58
CA ALA A 181 -15.84 1.16 -24.12
C ALA A 181 -16.27 -0.28 -24.42
N PRO A 182 -15.96 -0.80 -25.62
CA PRO A 182 -16.18 -2.20 -25.93
C PRO A 182 -15.41 -3.05 -24.94
N LYS A 183 -16.02 -4.13 -24.44
CA LYS A 183 -15.34 -5.15 -23.63
C LYS A 183 -14.22 -5.78 -24.45
N THR A 184 -13.05 -5.14 -24.53
CA THR A 184 -11.84 -5.83 -24.94
C THR A 184 -11.53 -6.75 -23.78
N GLU A 185 -11.76 -8.04 -23.99
CA GLU A 185 -11.59 -9.10 -23.01
C GLU A 185 -10.25 -8.91 -22.28
N LEU A 186 -10.33 -8.56 -20.99
CA LEU A 186 -9.26 -8.83 -20.03
C LEU A 186 -9.19 -10.37 -19.87
N SER A 187 -8.77 -11.09 -20.90
CA SER A 187 -8.42 -12.49 -20.76
C SER A 187 -7.31 -12.88 -21.73
N ALA A 188 -6.24 -13.40 -21.13
CA ALA A 188 -5.25 -14.27 -21.73
C ALA A 188 -4.19 -13.63 -22.65
N SER A 189 -3.31 -12.81 -22.06
CA SER A 189 -1.88 -12.95 -22.35
C SER A 189 -1.25 -14.05 -21.48
N ARG A 190 -1.81 -15.26 -21.52
CA ARG A 190 -0.99 -16.46 -21.25
C ARG A 190 -0.29 -16.77 -22.57
N PRO A 191 1.06 -16.77 -22.64
CA PRO A 191 1.74 -17.18 -23.86
C PRO A 191 1.31 -18.61 -24.16
N LYS A 192 0.66 -18.82 -25.31
CA LYS A 192 0.46 -20.15 -25.87
C LYS A 192 1.84 -20.72 -26.14
N THR A 193 2.40 -21.46 -25.18
CA THR A 193 3.52 -22.34 -25.44
C THR A 193 3.05 -23.33 -26.48
N ARG A 194 3.43 -23.05 -27.74
CA ARG A 194 3.32 -23.97 -28.85
C ARG A 194 4.27 -25.11 -28.52
N TRP A 195 3.76 -26.15 -27.86
CA TRP A 195 4.42 -27.43 -27.79
C TRP A 195 4.63 -27.90 -29.22
N VAL A 196 5.87 -27.77 -29.70
CA VAL A 196 6.33 -28.40 -30.93
C VAL A 196 6.61 -29.85 -30.55
N PRO A 197 5.87 -30.85 -31.08
CA PRO A 197 6.24 -32.24 -30.86
C PRO A 197 7.37 -32.54 -31.84
N TYR A 198 8.62 -32.39 -31.40
CA TYR A 198 9.72 -33.01 -32.14
C TYR A 198 9.66 -34.52 -31.91
N ARG A 199 9.01 -35.17 -32.87
CA ARG A 199 8.95 -36.60 -33.08
C ARG A 199 10.13 -36.97 -33.98
N TRP A 200 11.16 -37.58 -33.37
CA TRP A 200 12.18 -38.52 -33.89
C TRP A 200 13.08 -38.10 -35.06
N LEU A 201 14.40 -38.13 -34.80
CA LEU A 201 15.35 -39.10 -35.40
C LEU A 201 16.53 -39.29 -34.43
#